data_AF-A0A821TT72-F1
#
_entry.id   AF-A0A821TT72-F1
#
_cell.length_a   1.000
_cell.length_b   1.000
_cell.length_c   1.000
_cell.angle_alpha   90.00
_cell.angle_beta   90.00
_cell.angle_gamma   90.00
#
_symmetry.space_group_name_H-M   'P 1'
#
loop_
_entity.id
_entity.type
_entity.pdbx_description
1 polymer ?
#
loop_
_entity_poly.entity_id
_entity_poly.type
_entity_poly.pdbx_seq_one_letter_code
_entity_poly.pdbx_strand_id
1 'polypeptide(L)'
;METKIYPPISMISYNIHIVSGPLVDVARIVTELGIMHKYVLITDSNVFKIYGEMMLSNFKLLHDTIEIIVYTIPVGESSKSREMKAYIEDFMFQNNCGRDTMILALGGGVVGDLSGFVAAAYMRGIPYVQIPTTFLAMVDSSIGNKTGINTACGKNLLGSFHNPKAVVIDVALLQSLPRRELINGLVESIKAGLIADEYLFRLIESNVTRILLKNDVDVLNDIIYRSVKIKVNIVLQDEKEIGLRSILNFGHSIGHAIEALVNGKLLHGECVAIGMMKEAKLAINRGYLNDSSSNVLHRLGRLLQSLELPVDIPAQLSVRDLLEKIGIDKKNKNGQKQLVMLADIGSTQSKPGYTFSVDDGDLIDILSPCASFVHDSAAKSTSDASNDNEPSNEVRIFGSTVGKGISKIVALSCKNRYGTKPSKDLPSGSQENRLDVPKKTQVCQQTVSENAINNFTANFYP
;
A
#
# COMPACT_ATOMS: atom_id res chain seq x y z
N MET A 1 26.36 -14.19 -10.02
CA MET A 1 25.46 -13.65 -11.05
C MET A 1 25.79 -12.19 -11.19
N GLU A 2 26.02 -11.70 -12.40
CA GLU A 2 26.15 -10.26 -12.65
C GLU A 2 24.79 -9.62 -12.40
N THR A 3 24.71 -8.65 -11.49
CA THR A 3 23.46 -7.94 -11.23
C THR A 3 23.00 -7.26 -12.51
N LYS A 4 21.71 -7.41 -12.84
CA LYS A 4 21.14 -6.79 -14.04
C LYS A 4 21.26 -5.27 -13.98
N ILE A 5 21.96 -4.67 -14.93
CA ILE A 5 22.16 -3.22 -15.02
C ILE A 5 21.08 -2.64 -15.93
N TYR A 6 20.40 -1.61 -15.43
CA TYR A 6 19.41 -0.86 -16.18
C TYR A 6 19.96 0.51 -16.60
N PRO A 7 19.61 1.02 -17.78
CA PRO A 7 19.94 2.40 -18.13
C PRO A 7 19.21 3.37 -17.19
N PRO A 8 19.77 4.57 -16.94
CA PRO A 8 19.08 5.60 -16.16
C PRO A 8 17.70 5.93 -16.74
N ILE A 9 16.74 6.20 -15.85
CA ILE A 9 15.41 6.66 -16.23
C ILE A 9 15.41 8.18 -16.14
N SER A 10 15.15 8.85 -17.27
CA SER A 10 15.18 10.31 -17.35
C SER A 10 13.84 10.94 -16.98
N MET A 11 13.88 11.91 -16.06
CA MET A 11 12.86 12.93 -15.88
C MET A 11 13.25 14.17 -16.70
N ILE A 12 12.35 15.15 -16.84
CA ILE A 12 12.64 16.39 -17.58
C ILE A 12 13.88 17.12 -17.02
N SER A 13 14.11 17.06 -15.71
CA SER A 13 15.12 17.88 -15.02
C SER A 13 16.28 17.09 -14.38
N TYR A 14 16.19 15.76 -14.31
CA TYR A 14 17.17 14.93 -13.60
C TYR A 14 17.10 13.46 -14.04
N ASN A 15 18.13 12.69 -13.72
CA ASN A 15 18.17 11.25 -13.98
C ASN A 15 17.97 10.44 -12.69
N ILE A 16 17.32 9.29 -12.85
CA ILE A 16 17.17 8.26 -11.82
C ILE A 16 18.10 7.11 -12.19
N HIS A 17 19.10 6.87 -11.34
CA HIS A 17 20.09 5.83 -11.49
C HIS A 17 19.71 4.65 -10.60
N ILE A 18 19.60 3.46 -11.17
CA ILE A 18 19.41 2.22 -10.41
C ILE A 18 20.71 1.44 -10.52
N VAL A 19 21.40 1.31 -9.39
CA VAL A 19 22.76 0.76 -9.30
C VAL A 19 22.77 -0.46 -8.40
N SER A 20 23.91 -1.17 -8.40
CA SER A 20 24.09 -2.36 -7.59
C SER A 20 25.43 -2.31 -6.84
N GLY A 21 25.37 -2.19 -5.51
CA GLY A 21 26.52 -2.38 -4.63
C GLY A 21 26.72 -1.20 -3.70
N PRO A 22 26.64 -1.43 -2.38
CA PRO A 22 26.20 -0.41 -1.42
C PRO A 22 27.04 0.86 -1.51
N LEU A 23 26.40 1.91 -2.03
CA LEU A 23 26.87 3.28 -2.16
C LEU A 23 28.14 3.50 -3.00
N VAL A 24 28.63 2.49 -3.73
CA VAL A 24 29.88 2.61 -4.50
C VAL A 24 29.72 3.61 -5.64
N ASP A 25 28.63 3.47 -6.40
CA ASP A 25 28.33 4.36 -7.53
C ASP A 25 27.82 5.73 -7.11
N VAL A 26 27.37 5.90 -5.86
CA VAL A 26 26.80 7.18 -5.40
C VAL A 26 27.84 8.29 -5.48
N ALA A 27 29.05 8.05 -4.96
CA ALA A 27 30.11 9.06 -4.97
C ALA A 27 30.50 9.46 -6.40
N ARG A 28 30.63 8.46 -7.30
CA ARG A 28 30.93 8.68 -8.73
C ARG A 28 29.83 9.48 -9.43
N ILE A 29 28.56 9.08 -9.28
CA ILE A 29 27.43 9.77 -9.92
C ILE A 29 27.31 11.21 -9.39
N VAL A 30 27.47 11.41 -8.08
CA VAL A 30 27.38 12.75 -7.49
C VAL A 30 28.48 13.67 -8.03
N THR A 31 29.71 13.18 -8.17
CA THR A 31 30.83 14.01 -8.65
C THR A 31 30.73 14.29 -10.15
N GLU A 32 30.15 13.38 -10.94
CA GLU A 32 29.82 13.57 -12.37
C GLU A 32 28.78 14.69 -12.59
N LEU A 33 27.94 15.01 -11.60
CA LEU A 33 27.00 16.15 -11.65
C LEU A 33 27.69 17.51 -11.47
N GLY A 34 28.98 17.52 -11.15
CA GLY A 34 29.77 18.69 -10.86
C GLY A 34 30.21 18.75 -9.39
N ILE A 35 31.51 18.92 -9.16
CA ILE A 35 32.08 19.01 -7.82
C ILE A 35 31.67 20.33 -7.17
N MET A 36 31.05 20.23 -5.99
CA MET A 36 30.69 21.36 -5.14
C MET A 36 31.79 21.65 -4.12
N HIS A 37 31.80 22.87 -3.60
CA HIS A 37 32.76 23.28 -2.57
C HIS A 37 32.52 22.53 -1.25
N LYS A 38 31.25 22.26 -0.92
CA LYS A 38 30.85 21.58 0.32
C LYS A 38 29.65 20.66 0.09
N TYR A 39 29.63 19.54 0.82
CA TYR A 39 28.48 18.65 0.85
C TYR A 39 27.95 18.50 2.27
N VAL A 40 26.63 18.35 2.39
CA VAL A 40 25.96 18.08 3.66
C VAL A 40 25.23 16.75 3.55
N LEU A 41 25.72 15.72 4.25
CA LEU A 41 25.02 14.45 4.37
C LEU A 41 23.94 14.57 5.44
N ILE A 42 22.68 14.50 5.03
CA ILE A 42 21.52 14.45 5.93
C ILE A 42 20.99 13.02 5.93
N THR A 43 20.89 12.42 7.11
CA THR A 43 20.43 11.04 7.32
C THR A 43 19.78 10.89 8.69
N ASP A 44 19.02 9.83 8.90
CA ASP A 44 18.60 9.45 10.25
C ASP A 44 19.67 8.65 10.99
N SER A 45 19.50 8.55 12.32
CA SER A 45 20.47 7.90 13.21
C SER A 45 20.60 6.38 13.04
N ASN A 46 19.62 5.69 12.45
CA ASN A 46 19.73 4.26 12.15
C ASN A 46 20.53 4.04 10.86
N VAL A 47 20.20 4.79 9.82
CA VAL A 47 20.86 4.72 8.51
C VAL A 47 22.33 5.14 8.63
N PHE A 48 22.65 6.18 9.40
CA PHE A 48 24.04 6.61 9.60
C PHE A 48 24.91 5.50 10.21
N LYS A 49 24.40 4.79 11.22
CA LYS A 49 25.14 3.69 11.88
C LYS A 49 25.53 2.56 10.92
N ILE A 50 24.73 2.35 9.87
CA ILE A 50 24.93 1.25 8.92
C ILE A 50 25.76 1.72 7.72
N TYR A 51 25.45 2.91 7.18
CA TYR A 51 25.94 3.34 5.87
C TYR A 51 26.71 4.66 5.88
N GLY A 52 26.70 5.42 6.98
CA GLY A 52 27.32 6.73 7.07
C GLY A 52 28.81 6.72 6.77
N GLU A 53 29.57 5.90 7.52
CA GLU A 53 31.03 5.80 7.34
C GLU A 53 31.42 5.25 5.95
N MET A 54 30.61 4.33 5.41
CA MET A 54 30.80 3.78 4.07
C MET A 54 30.65 4.88 3.01
N MET A 55 29.60 5.70 3.13
CA MET A 55 29.36 6.85 2.25
C MET A 55 30.54 7.82 2.28
N LEU A 56 31.00 8.21 3.48
CA LEU A 56 32.12 9.14 3.64
C LEU A 56 33.42 8.58 3.04
N SER A 57 33.68 7.29 3.27
CA SER A 57 34.86 6.59 2.73
C SER A 57 34.86 6.55 1.21
N ASN A 58 33.71 6.26 0.58
CA ASN A 58 33.59 6.21 -0.88
C ASN A 58 33.88 7.57 -1.53
N PHE A 59 33.42 8.68 -0.94
CA PHE A 59 33.75 10.02 -1.42
C PHE A 59 35.24 10.34 -1.27
N LYS A 60 35.82 10.04 -0.11
CA LYS A 60 37.25 10.29 0.16
C LYS A 60 38.17 9.50 -0.78
N LEU A 61 37.77 8.29 -1.17
CA LEU A 61 38.53 7.47 -2.13
C LEU A 61 38.54 8.05 -3.54
N LEU A 62 37.44 8.69 -3.97
CA LEU A 62 37.36 9.30 -5.30
C LEU A 62 37.93 10.72 -5.34
N HIS A 63 37.70 11.50 -4.29
CA HIS A 63 38.16 12.89 -4.18
C HIS A 63 38.47 13.23 -2.71
N ASP A 64 39.76 13.25 -2.36
CA ASP A 64 40.24 13.52 -1.00
C ASP A 64 40.03 14.97 -0.54
N THR A 65 39.80 15.89 -1.47
CA THR A 65 39.54 17.31 -1.19
C THR A 65 38.07 17.63 -0.91
N ILE A 66 37.15 16.69 -1.10
CA ILE A 66 35.72 16.94 -0.87
C ILE A 66 35.44 17.00 0.64
N GLU A 67 34.95 18.15 1.11
CA GLU A 67 34.46 18.31 2.48
C GLU A 67 32.99 17.88 2.58
N ILE A 68 32.73 16.86 3.41
CA ILE A 68 31.37 16.42 3.75
C ILE A 68 31.15 16.61 5.24
N ILE A 69 30.19 17.46 5.60
CA ILE A 69 29.69 17.57 6.97
C ILE A 69 28.42 16.72 7.11
N VAL A 70 28.20 16.15 8.30
CA VAL A 70 27.09 15.23 8.55
C VAL A 70 26.11 15.84 9.53
N TYR A 71 24.82 15.74 9.22
CA TYR A 71 23.74 16.03 10.17
C TYR A 71 22.81 14.82 10.31
N THR A 72 22.74 14.27 11.52
CA THR A 72 21.87 13.13 11.83
C THR A 72 20.57 13.59 12.50
N ILE A 73 19.43 13.21 11.95
CA ILE A 73 18.11 13.45 12.56
C ILE A 73 17.62 12.25 13.37
N PRO A 74 16.71 12.44 14.34
CA PRO A 74 15.97 11.34 14.96
C PRO A 74 15.16 10.54 13.93
N VAL A 75 14.98 9.25 14.19
CA VAL A 75 14.21 8.36 13.30
C VAL A 75 12.70 8.64 13.42
N GLY A 76 12.01 8.60 12.30
CA GLY A 76 10.54 8.59 12.25
C GLY A 76 9.90 9.90 11.80
N GLU A 77 8.59 9.85 11.61
CA GLU A 77 7.77 10.91 11.00
C GLU A 77 7.78 12.24 11.76
N SER A 78 8.05 12.22 13.07
CA SER A 78 8.14 13.42 13.91
C SER A 78 9.29 14.35 13.51
N SER A 79 10.33 13.83 12.85
CA SER A 79 11.42 14.64 12.32
C SER A 79 11.03 15.49 11.12
N LYS A 80 9.90 15.20 10.46
CA LYS A 80 9.35 16.08 9.40
C LYS A 80 8.62 17.27 10.01
N SER A 81 9.36 18.16 10.66
CA SER A 81 8.81 19.30 11.39
C SER A 81 9.47 20.64 11.02
N ARG A 82 8.87 21.75 11.45
CA ARG A 82 9.45 23.09 11.24
C ARG A 82 10.73 23.25 12.04
N GLU A 83 10.74 22.70 13.24
CA GLU A 83 11.83 22.77 14.20
C GLU A 83 13.06 22.04 13.66
N MET A 84 12.87 20.80 13.17
CA MET A 84 13.97 20.03 12.60
C MET A 84 14.54 20.70 11.34
N LYS A 85 13.67 21.25 10.49
CA LYS A 85 14.11 22.05 9.33
C LYS A 85 14.99 23.22 9.77
N ALA A 86 14.56 23.99 10.78
CA ALA A 86 15.33 25.13 11.28
C ALA A 86 16.69 24.69 11.85
N TYR A 87 16.74 23.60 12.61
CA TYR A 87 18.01 23.09 13.16
C TYR A 87 19.01 22.67 12.08
N ILE A 88 18.54 22.06 10.99
CA ILE A 88 19.40 21.72 9.84
C ILE A 88 19.92 23.01 9.19
N GLU A 89 19.05 24.00 8.95
CA GLU A 89 19.43 25.26 8.32
C GLU A 89 20.46 26.03 9.17
N ASP A 90 20.24 26.12 10.48
CA ASP A 90 21.16 26.75 11.43
C ASP A 90 22.51 26.03 11.47
N PHE A 91 22.50 24.71 11.50
CA PHE A 91 23.72 23.90 11.41
C PHE A 91 24.50 24.20 10.11
N MET A 92 23.81 24.30 8.98
CA MET A 92 24.44 24.63 7.70
C MET A 92 25.07 26.04 7.72
N PHE A 93 24.39 27.04 8.29
CA PHE A 93 24.95 28.38 8.45
C PHE A 93 26.17 28.40 9.38
N GLN A 94 26.13 27.68 10.50
CA GLN A 94 27.24 27.57 11.45
C GLN A 94 28.48 26.92 10.83
N ASN A 95 28.29 26.05 9.83
CA ASN A 95 29.37 25.40 9.10
C ASN A 95 29.75 26.10 7.79
N ASN A 96 29.36 27.37 7.61
CA ASN A 96 29.68 28.20 6.45
C ASN A 96 29.26 27.56 5.11
N CYS A 97 28.08 26.93 5.05
CA CYS A 97 27.52 26.42 3.80
C CYS A 97 27.05 27.58 2.92
N GLY A 98 27.66 27.75 1.75
CA GLY A 98 27.28 28.73 0.73
C GLY A 98 26.24 28.20 -0.27
N ARG A 99 25.99 28.95 -1.35
CA ARG A 99 25.12 28.52 -2.47
C ARG A 99 25.71 27.37 -3.29
N ASP A 100 27.01 27.18 -3.19
CA ASP A 100 27.84 26.12 -3.75
C ASP A 100 27.91 24.87 -2.84
N THR A 101 26.87 24.68 -2.03
CA THR A 101 26.69 23.50 -1.17
C THR A 101 25.69 22.53 -1.82
N MET A 102 25.95 21.23 -1.77
CA MET A 102 24.97 20.20 -2.15
C MET A 102 24.55 19.35 -0.95
N ILE A 103 23.24 19.13 -0.82
CA ILE A 103 22.70 18.20 0.16
C ILE A 103 22.66 16.78 -0.41
N LEU A 104 23.15 15.80 0.37
CA LEU A 104 23.04 14.38 0.10
C LEU A 104 22.01 13.80 1.07
N ALA A 105 20.82 13.45 0.56
CA ALA A 105 19.72 12.92 1.37
C ALA A 105 19.77 11.40 1.40
N LEU A 106 20.45 10.83 2.41
CA LEU A 106 20.59 9.38 2.59
C LEU A 106 19.55 8.88 3.60
N GLY A 107 18.47 8.26 3.11
CA GLY A 107 17.44 7.74 4.02
C GLY A 107 16.13 7.35 3.34
N GLY A 108 15.10 7.08 4.15
CA GLY A 108 13.74 6.87 3.65
C GLY A 108 13.04 8.18 3.28
N GLY A 109 11.71 8.10 3.06
CA GLY A 109 10.91 9.25 2.64
C GLY A 109 10.92 10.44 3.62
N VAL A 110 11.11 10.19 4.91
CA VAL A 110 11.26 11.25 5.92
C VAL A 110 12.49 12.11 5.66
N VAL A 111 13.66 11.48 5.52
CA VAL A 111 14.92 12.17 5.23
C VAL A 111 14.82 12.86 3.88
N GLY A 112 14.28 12.18 2.85
CA GLY A 112 14.17 12.72 1.50
C GLY A 112 13.30 13.98 1.43
N ASP A 113 12.11 13.97 2.03
CA ASP A 113 11.19 15.11 2.02
C ASP A 113 11.74 16.29 2.81
N LEU A 114 12.30 16.04 3.99
CA LEU A 114 12.87 17.08 4.85
C LEU A 114 14.10 17.72 4.20
N SER A 115 15.04 16.91 3.72
CA SER A 115 16.27 17.36 3.08
C SER A 115 15.97 18.12 1.79
N GLY A 116 15.01 17.64 1.00
CA GLY A 116 14.57 18.33 -0.21
C GLY A 116 13.92 19.68 0.10
N PHE A 117 13.16 19.80 1.19
CA PHE A 117 12.55 21.08 1.57
C PHE A 117 13.55 22.06 2.18
N VAL A 118 14.55 21.57 2.92
CA VAL A 118 15.72 22.37 3.31
C VAL A 118 16.42 22.89 2.05
N ALA A 119 16.74 22.00 1.09
CA ALA A 119 17.42 22.37 -0.15
C ALA A 119 16.64 23.41 -0.97
N ALA A 120 15.31 23.33 -0.99
CA ALA A 120 14.45 24.26 -1.69
C ALA A 120 14.46 25.67 -1.07
N ALA A 121 14.54 25.75 0.26
CA ALA A 121 14.44 27.01 1.00
C ALA A 121 15.81 27.67 1.25
N TYR A 122 16.84 26.87 1.52
CA TYR A 122 18.16 27.34 1.93
C TYR A 122 18.77 28.22 0.84
N MET A 123 19.11 29.46 1.18
CA MET A 123 19.58 30.50 0.24
C MET A 123 18.74 30.66 -1.04
N ARG A 124 17.43 30.36 -0.96
CA ARG A 124 16.45 30.35 -2.07
C ARG A 124 16.68 29.24 -3.11
N GLY A 125 17.31 28.14 -2.70
CA GLY A 125 17.52 26.97 -3.53
C GLY A 125 18.99 26.62 -3.65
N ILE A 126 19.33 25.39 -3.27
CA ILE A 126 20.63 24.76 -3.49
C ILE A 126 20.43 23.36 -4.10
N PRO A 127 21.44 22.79 -4.78
CA PRO A 127 21.35 21.44 -5.31
C PRO A 127 21.23 20.39 -4.20
N TYR A 128 20.55 19.29 -4.50
CA TYR A 128 20.51 18.11 -3.63
C TYR A 128 20.35 16.82 -4.45
N VAL A 129 20.74 15.69 -3.86
CA VAL A 129 20.60 14.34 -4.43
C VAL A 129 19.82 13.46 -3.47
N GLN A 130 18.89 12.67 -3.99
CA GLN A 130 18.16 11.66 -3.22
C GLN A 130 18.90 10.32 -3.28
N ILE A 131 19.14 9.71 -2.12
CA ILE A 131 19.77 8.38 -2.00
C ILE A 131 18.83 7.51 -1.14
N PRO A 132 17.71 7.03 -1.71
CA PRO A 132 16.68 6.34 -0.97
C PRO A 132 17.16 5.00 -0.39
N THR A 133 16.92 4.78 0.90
CA THR A 133 17.32 3.53 1.61
C THR A 133 16.16 2.62 1.98
N THR A 134 14.91 3.06 1.78
CA THR A 134 13.72 2.22 1.97
C THR A 134 13.11 1.89 0.62
N PHE A 135 12.49 0.71 0.51
CA PHE A 135 11.80 0.30 -0.72
C PHE A 135 10.75 1.34 -1.14
N LEU A 136 9.98 1.85 -0.18
CA LEU A 136 8.98 2.91 -0.40
C LEU A 136 9.61 4.16 -1.04
N ALA A 137 10.77 4.60 -0.53
CA ALA A 137 11.45 5.77 -1.07
C ALA A 137 12.00 5.51 -2.47
N MET A 138 12.49 4.31 -2.75
CA MET A 138 13.02 3.94 -4.07
C MET A 138 11.96 3.97 -5.17
N VAL A 139 10.73 3.51 -4.89
CA VAL A 139 9.67 3.39 -5.90
C VAL A 139 8.69 4.56 -5.91
N ASP A 140 8.63 5.33 -4.81
CA ASP A 140 7.65 6.40 -4.65
C ASP A 140 8.31 7.70 -4.15
N SER A 141 8.52 7.91 -2.86
CA SER A 141 8.72 9.27 -2.32
C SER A 141 9.94 10.04 -2.84
N SER A 142 11.00 9.38 -3.31
CA SER A 142 12.16 10.08 -3.91
C SER A 142 11.87 10.64 -5.33
N ILE A 143 10.74 10.29 -5.94
CA ILE A 143 10.40 10.59 -7.34
C ILE A 143 9.21 11.54 -7.42
N GLY A 144 9.33 12.54 -8.31
CA GLY A 144 8.23 13.46 -8.62
C GLY A 144 8.17 14.68 -7.70
N ASN A 145 9.36 15.17 -7.31
CA ASN A 145 9.73 16.52 -6.84
C ASN A 145 8.98 17.14 -5.66
N LYS A 146 8.05 16.43 -5.04
CA LYS A 146 7.39 16.87 -3.81
C LYS A 146 8.37 16.73 -2.63
N THR A 147 8.49 17.81 -1.87
CA THR A 147 9.27 17.86 -0.62
C THR A 147 8.44 18.58 0.41
N GLY A 148 8.58 18.26 1.70
CA GLY A 148 7.76 18.92 2.71
C GLY A 148 7.89 18.40 4.13
N ILE A 149 7.14 19.07 5.00
CA ILE A 149 7.07 18.80 6.43
C ILE A 149 5.62 18.76 6.90
N ASN A 150 5.44 18.15 8.06
CA ASN A 150 4.17 18.04 8.73
C ASN A 150 3.92 19.27 9.61
N THR A 151 2.65 19.49 9.93
CA THR A 151 2.22 20.46 10.93
C THR A 151 1.25 19.78 11.88
N ALA A 152 0.89 20.44 12.99
CA ALA A 152 -0.16 19.95 13.88
C ALA A 152 -1.51 19.73 13.16
N CYS A 153 -1.74 20.41 12.03
CA CYS A 153 -2.94 20.28 11.23
C CYS A 153 -2.93 19.08 10.26
N GLY A 154 -1.78 18.42 10.06
CA GLY A 154 -1.67 17.26 9.18
C GLY A 154 -0.33 17.12 8.46
N LYS A 155 -0.21 16.04 7.68
CA LYS A 155 1.00 15.65 6.97
C LYS A 155 1.21 16.43 5.67
N ASN A 156 2.47 16.74 5.36
CA ASN A 156 2.91 17.35 4.10
C ASN A 156 2.08 18.58 3.69
N LEU A 157 1.70 19.41 4.66
CA LEU A 157 0.91 20.62 4.41
C LEU A 157 1.78 21.82 4.04
N LEU A 158 3.05 21.79 4.42
CA LEU A 158 4.04 22.77 4.00
C LEU A 158 5.14 22.07 3.21
N GLY A 159 5.55 22.68 2.11
CA GLY A 159 6.54 22.06 1.23
C GLY A 159 6.84 22.87 -0.01
N SER A 160 7.60 22.26 -0.91
CA SER A 160 7.94 22.82 -2.20
C SER A 160 8.01 21.73 -3.26
N PHE A 161 7.76 22.10 -4.51
CA PHE A 161 8.15 21.31 -5.67
C PHE A 161 9.60 21.68 -6.02
N HIS A 162 10.55 20.82 -5.64
CA HIS A 162 11.99 21.05 -5.86
C HIS A 162 12.62 19.81 -6.49
N ASN A 163 13.27 19.98 -7.64
CA ASN A 163 13.85 18.87 -8.37
C ASN A 163 15.23 18.51 -7.78
N PRO A 164 15.51 17.23 -7.47
CA PRO A 164 16.88 16.80 -7.17
C PRO A 164 17.76 16.91 -8.42
N LYS A 165 19.07 16.92 -8.24
CA LYS A 165 20.04 16.79 -9.34
C LYS A 165 20.13 15.36 -9.85
N ALA A 166 19.92 14.38 -8.97
CA ALA A 166 19.77 12.97 -9.31
C ALA A 166 19.02 12.23 -8.20
N VAL A 167 18.47 11.07 -8.54
CA VAL A 167 18.04 10.05 -7.58
C VAL A 167 18.91 8.82 -7.81
N VAL A 168 19.61 8.35 -6.79
CA VAL A 168 20.51 7.19 -6.88
C VAL A 168 19.97 6.06 -6.02
N ILE A 169 19.28 5.12 -6.65
CA ILE A 169 18.68 3.94 -6.04
C ILE A 169 19.70 2.81 -6.05
N ASP A 170 20.21 2.46 -4.88
CA ASP A 170 21.03 1.28 -4.70
C ASP A 170 20.25 0.16 -4.03
N VAL A 171 19.92 -0.86 -4.82
CA VAL A 171 19.06 -1.97 -4.38
C VAL A 171 19.73 -2.79 -3.26
N ALA A 172 21.06 -2.76 -3.16
CA ALA A 172 21.78 -3.49 -2.11
C ALA A 172 21.46 -2.95 -0.70
N LEU A 173 21.04 -1.69 -0.56
CA LEU A 173 20.67 -1.10 0.74
C LEU A 173 19.45 -1.78 1.37
N LEU A 174 18.63 -2.46 0.57
CA LEU A 174 17.48 -3.22 1.07
C LEU A 174 17.90 -4.46 1.89
N GLN A 175 19.16 -4.88 1.83
CA GLN A 175 19.68 -5.99 2.61
C GLN A 175 19.55 -5.77 4.12
N SER A 176 19.70 -4.52 4.57
CA SER A 176 19.54 -4.16 5.98
C SER A 176 18.14 -3.69 6.35
N LEU A 177 17.21 -3.59 5.39
CA LEU A 177 15.89 -3.01 5.64
C LEU A 177 15.02 -4.00 6.43
N PRO A 178 14.37 -3.58 7.53
CA PRO A 178 13.44 -4.45 8.24
C PRO A 178 12.35 -4.99 7.32
N ARG A 179 12.02 -6.28 7.44
CA ARG A 179 11.02 -6.94 6.59
C ARG A 179 9.68 -6.21 6.54
N ARG A 180 9.22 -5.68 7.68
CA ARG A 180 7.97 -4.88 7.75
C ARG A 180 8.04 -3.63 6.86
N GLU A 181 9.19 -2.96 6.80
CA GLU A 181 9.40 -1.77 5.95
C GLU A 181 9.56 -2.13 4.46
N LEU A 182 10.15 -3.29 4.16
CA LEU A 182 10.16 -3.82 2.79
C LEU A 182 8.72 -4.06 2.30
N ILE A 183 7.92 -4.77 3.11
CA ILE A 183 6.51 -5.05 2.82
C ILE A 183 5.70 -3.74 2.69
N ASN A 184 5.90 -2.81 3.63
CA ASN A 184 5.30 -1.47 3.62
C ASN A 184 5.49 -0.76 2.26
N GLY A 185 6.71 -0.76 1.74
CA GLY A 185 7.00 -0.17 0.43
C GLY A 185 6.52 -0.98 -0.77
N LEU A 186 6.53 -2.32 -0.67
CA LEU A 186 6.12 -3.21 -1.76
C LEU A 186 4.66 -2.99 -2.17
N VAL A 187 3.81 -2.58 -1.22
CA VAL A 187 2.41 -2.20 -1.49
C VAL A 187 2.29 -1.15 -2.58
N GLU A 188 3.19 -0.17 -2.65
CA GLU A 188 3.15 0.85 -3.70
C GLU A 188 3.48 0.28 -5.09
N SER A 189 4.31 -0.77 -5.16
CA SER A 189 4.55 -1.49 -6.41
C SER A 189 3.40 -2.41 -6.79
N ILE A 190 2.70 -3.00 -5.81
CA ILE A 190 1.45 -3.73 -6.07
C ILE A 190 0.40 -2.78 -6.64
N LYS A 191 0.23 -1.60 -6.02
CA LYS A 191 -0.64 -0.53 -6.52
C LYS A 191 -0.27 -0.15 -7.95
N ALA A 192 1.01 0.12 -8.23
CA ALA A 192 1.49 0.45 -9.57
C ALA A 192 1.13 -0.65 -10.60
N GLY A 193 1.25 -1.92 -10.20
CA GLY A 193 0.83 -3.05 -11.04
C GLY A 193 -0.68 -3.12 -11.26
N LEU A 194 -1.48 -2.86 -10.23
CA LEU A 194 -2.94 -2.83 -10.36
C LEU A 194 -3.43 -1.71 -11.29
N ILE A 195 -2.82 -0.52 -11.23
CA ILE A 195 -3.34 0.65 -11.96
C ILE A 195 -2.82 0.79 -13.39
N ALA A 196 -1.65 0.21 -13.70
CA ALA A 196 -0.97 0.50 -14.96
C ALA A 196 -0.21 -0.67 -15.59
N ASP A 197 0.02 -1.77 -14.86
CA ASP A 197 0.92 -2.81 -15.36
C ASP A 197 0.67 -4.22 -14.77
N GLU A 198 -0.10 -5.02 -15.50
CA GLU A 198 -0.43 -6.39 -15.06
C GLU A 198 0.81 -7.27 -14.85
N TYR A 199 1.86 -7.12 -15.67
CA TYR A 199 3.06 -7.93 -15.49
C TYR A 199 3.76 -7.57 -14.17
N LEU A 200 3.67 -6.32 -13.69
CA LEU A 200 4.29 -5.94 -12.40
C LEU A 200 3.58 -6.68 -11.28
N PHE A 201 2.24 -6.69 -11.35
CA PHE A 201 1.42 -7.43 -10.41
C PHE A 201 1.78 -8.92 -10.40
N ARG A 202 1.82 -9.55 -11.58
CA ARG A 202 2.18 -10.99 -11.72
C ARG A 202 3.61 -11.28 -11.27
N LEU A 203 4.55 -10.36 -11.52
CA LEU A 203 5.95 -10.48 -11.09
C LEU A 203 6.03 -10.55 -9.56
N ILE A 204 5.32 -9.68 -8.85
CA ILE A 204 5.28 -9.69 -7.39
C ILE A 204 4.55 -10.95 -6.89
N GLU A 205 3.38 -11.25 -7.46
CA GLU A 205 2.53 -12.42 -7.12
C GLU A 205 3.30 -13.74 -7.22
N SER A 206 4.13 -13.90 -8.25
CA SER A 206 4.88 -15.14 -8.50
C SER A 206 6.20 -15.24 -7.71
N ASN A 207 6.66 -14.16 -7.07
CA ASN A 207 7.98 -14.11 -6.43
C ASN A 207 7.95 -13.77 -4.93
N VAL A 208 6.78 -13.81 -4.26
CA VAL A 208 6.63 -13.53 -2.83
C VAL A 208 7.69 -14.24 -1.97
N THR A 209 7.92 -15.54 -2.19
CA THR A 209 8.93 -16.31 -1.44
C THR A 209 10.35 -15.79 -1.66
N ARG A 210 10.71 -15.39 -2.89
CA ARG A 210 12.04 -14.84 -3.20
C ARG A 210 12.22 -13.45 -2.58
N ILE A 211 11.16 -12.65 -2.56
CA ILE A 211 11.16 -11.33 -1.92
C ILE A 211 11.33 -11.47 -0.40
N LEU A 212 10.46 -12.24 0.26
CA LEU A 212 10.38 -12.27 1.72
C LEU A 212 11.45 -13.12 2.41
N LEU A 213 11.87 -14.23 1.79
CA LEU A 213 12.81 -15.17 2.43
C LEU A 213 14.25 -14.99 1.94
N LYS A 214 14.44 -14.56 0.70
CA LYS A 214 15.78 -14.49 0.09
C LYS A 214 16.29 -13.06 -0.08
N ASN A 215 15.44 -12.05 0.12
CA ASN A 215 15.74 -10.65 -0.18
C ASN A 215 16.42 -10.53 -1.57
N ASP A 216 15.84 -11.23 -2.55
CA ASP A 216 16.45 -11.49 -3.85
C ASP A 216 16.63 -10.17 -4.63
N VAL A 217 17.87 -9.68 -4.66
CA VAL A 217 18.22 -8.36 -5.22
C VAL A 217 17.83 -8.25 -6.68
N ASP A 218 17.94 -9.32 -7.47
CA ASP A 218 17.58 -9.28 -8.90
C ASP A 218 16.06 -9.11 -9.09
N VAL A 219 15.26 -9.83 -8.29
CA VAL A 219 13.79 -9.65 -8.31
C VAL A 219 13.41 -8.25 -7.85
N LEU A 220 14.01 -7.77 -6.76
CA LEU A 220 13.73 -6.44 -6.23
C LEU A 220 14.12 -5.35 -7.24
N ASN A 221 15.26 -5.50 -7.91
CA ASN A 221 15.71 -4.59 -8.95
C ASN A 221 14.73 -4.54 -10.13
N ASP A 222 14.23 -5.70 -10.60
CA ASP A 222 13.21 -5.77 -11.65
C ASP A 222 11.89 -5.08 -11.25
N ILE A 223 11.44 -5.29 -10.00
CA ILE A 223 10.24 -4.65 -9.46
C ILE A 223 10.45 -3.13 -9.37
N ILE A 224 11.56 -2.68 -8.77
CA ILE A 224 11.87 -1.26 -8.61
C ILE A 224 11.96 -0.57 -9.96
N TYR A 225 12.72 -1.11 -10.92
CA TYR A 225 12.86 -0.52 -12.24
C TYR A 225 11.51 -0.30 -12.92
N ARG A 226 10.60 -1.29 -12.87
CA ARG A 226 9.26 -1.17 -13.44
C ARG A 226 8.39 -0.17 -12.69
N SER A 227 8.38 -0.21 -11.35
CA SER A 227 7.61 0.73 -10.54
C SER A 227 8.05 2.18 -10.80
N VAL A 228 9.36 2.43 -10.86
CA VAL A 228 9.92 3.74 -11.18
C VAL A 228 9.49 4.18 -12.58
N LYS A 229 9.62 3.31 -13.59
CA LYS A 229 9.21 3.61 -14.97
C LYS A 229 7.73 3.98 -15.07
N ILE A 230 6.85 3.24 -14.40
CA ILE A 230 5.41 3.53 -14.35
C ILE A 230 5.17 4.90 -13.73
N LYS A 231 5.77 5.16 -12.55
CA LYS A 231 5.61 6.43 -11.86
C LYS A 231 6.12 7.61 -12.71
N VAL A 232 7.30 7.49 -13.30
CA VAL A 232 7.88 8.50 -14.19
C VAL A 232 6.96 8.77 -15.37
N ASN A 233 6.49 7.73 -16.06
CA ASN A 233 5.58 7.89 -17.19
C ASN A 233 4.29 8.62 -16.83
N ILE A 234 3.72 8.35 -15.65
CA ILE A 234 2.51 9.01 -15.16
C ILE A 234 2.81 10.47 -14.78
N VAL A 235 3.89 10.73 -14.05
CA VAL A 235 4.27 12.08 -13.61
C VAL A 235 4.63 12.98 -14.80
N LEU A 236 5.30 12.45 -15.83
CA LEU A 236 5.63 13.21 -17.04
C LEU A 236 4.41 13.64 -17.84
N GLN A 237 3.33 12.84 -17.79
CA GLN A 237 2.07 13.16 -18.46
C GLN A 237 1.18 14.13 -17.66
N ASP A 238 1.34 14.16 -16.33
CA ASP A 238 0.56 15.02 -15.44
C ASP A 238 1.35 15.41 -14.18
N GLU A 239 2.28 16.35 -14.32
CA GLU A 239 3.16 16.76 -13.22
C GLU A 239 2.39 17.39 -12.05
N LYS A 240 1.32 18.13 -12.34
CA LYS A 240 0.57 18.90 -11.33
C LYS A 240 -0.58 18.13 -10.68
N GLU A 241 -0.79 16.87 -11.05
CA GLU A 241 -1.84 16.02 -10.47
C GLU A 241 -3.26 16.58 -10.67
N ILE A 242 -3.54 17.04 -11.90
CA ILE A 242 -4.86 17.59 -12.27
C ILE A 242 -5.75 16.58 -13.01
N GLY A 243 -5.19 15.45 -13.46
CA GLY A 243 -5.85 14.40 -14.22
C GLY A 243 -5.22 13.03 -13.98
N LEU A 244 -4.48 12.50 -14.95
CA LEU A 244 -3.94 11.14 -14.93
C LEU A 244 -3.20 10.78 -13.63
N ARG A 245 -2.38 11.68 -13.07
CA ARG A 245 -1.56 11.36 -11.88
C ARG A 245 -2.40 11.04 -10.65
N SER A 246 -3.70 11.37 -10.65
CA SER A 246 -4.63 10.98 -9.60
C SER A 246 -4.74 9.46 -9.43
N ILE A 247 -4.47 8.65 -10.46
CA ILE A 247 -4.54 7.17 -10.36
C ILE A 247 -3.51 6.60 -9.38
N LEU A 248 -2.42 7.34 -9.10
CA LEU A 248 -1.46 6.97 -8.06
C LEU A 248 -2.08 6.97 -6.66
N ASN A 249 -3.27 7.56 -6.49
CA ASN A 249 -4.01 7.54 -5.25
C ASN A 249 -4.99 6.37 -5.12
N PHE A 250 -4.92 5.36 -5.98
CA PHE A 250 -5.70 4.12 -5.78
C PHE A 250 -5.38 3.50 -4.41
N GLY A 251 -6.42 3.18 -3.65
CA GLY A 251 -6.36 2.72 -2.27
C GLY A 251 -6.03 3.80 -1.24
N HIS A 252 -5.68 5.02 -1.64
CA HIS A 252 -5.24 6.07 -0.73
C HIS A 252 -6.40 6.86 -0.12
N SER A 253 -7.58 6.93 -0.76
CA SER A 253 -8.71 7.67 -0.17
C SER A 253 -9.15 7.02 1.14
N ILE A 254 -9.31 5.70 1.12
CA ILE A 254 -9.65 4.92 2.32
C ILE A 254 -8.39 4.68 3.17
N GLY A 255 -7.24 4.41 2.54
CA GLY A 255 -5.97 4.17 3.23
C GLY A 255 -5.55 5.34 4.11
N HIS A 256 -5.57 6.58 3.62
CA HIS A 256 -5.24 7.76 4.44
C HIS A 256 -6.24 8.00 5.57
N ALA A 257 -7.53 7.68 5.37
CA ALA A 257 -8.51 7.77 6.44
C ALA A 257 -8.18 6.80 7.58
N ILE A 258 -7.81 5.56 7.25
CA ILE A 258 -7.34 4.56 8.23
C ILE A 258 -6.05 5.06 8.89
N GLU A 259 -5.08 5.52 8.11
CA GLU A 259 -3.78 5.98 8.61
C GLU A 259 -3.93 7.14 9.63
N ALA A 260 -4.86 8.06 9.37
CA ALA A 260 -5.16 9.18 10.25
C ALA A 260 -5.84 8.77 11.58
N LEU A 261 -6.44 7.58 11.65
CA LEU A 261 -7.18 7.11 12.83
C LEU A 261 -6.41 6.06 13.64
N VAL A 262 -5.46 5.34 13.02
CA VAL A 262 -4.66 4.29 13.70
C VAL A 262 -3.46 4.83 14.48
N ASN A 263 -3.18 6.14 14.41
CA ASN A 263 -2.15 6.82 15.20
C ASN A 263 -0.77 6.12 15.17
N GLY A 264 -0.33 5.69 13.97
CA GLY A 264 0.97 5.05 13.76
C GLY A 264 1.08 3.59 14.19
N LYS A 265 -0.02 2.94 14.62
CA LYS A 265 -0.04 1.48 14.87
C LYS A 265 0.16 0.68 13.58
N LEU A 266 -0.43 1.17 12.49
CA LEU A 266 -0.21 0.67 11.15
C LEU A 266 0.70 1.62 10.37
N LEU A 267 1.54 1.04 9.52
CA LEU A 267 2.35 1.75 8.54
C LEU A 267 1.49 2.18 7.35
N HIS A 268 2.02 3.11 6.56
CA HIS A 268 1.36 3.66 5.37
C HIS A 268 0.86 2.57 4.41
N GLY A 269 1.75 1.68 3.96
CA GLY A 269 1.44 0.58 3.05
C GLY A 269 0.43 -0.41 3.64
N GLU A 270 0.44 -0.65 4.96
CA GLU A 270 -0.58 -1.48 5.61
C GLU A 270 -1.97 -0.84 5.50
N CYS A 271 -2.06 0.48 5.62
CA CYS A 271 -3.32 1.21 5.43
C CYS A 271 -3.75 1.23 3.96
N VAL A 272 -2.81 1.47 3.03
CA VAL A 272 -3.07 1.45 1.58
C VAL A 272 -3.51 0.06 1.11
N ALA A 273 -2.96 -1.02 1.66
CA ALA A 273 -3.37 -2.39 1.34
C ALA A 273 -4.87 -2.63 1.63
N ILE A 274 -5.34 -2.22 2.81
CA ILE A 274 -6.77 -2.27 3.17
C ILE A 274 -7.57 -1.38 2.23
N GLY A 275 -7.09 -0.16 1.97
CA GLY A 275 -7.74 0.78 1.06
C GLY A 275 -7.92 0.22 -0.35
N MET A 276 -6.91 -0.44 -0.92
CA MET A 276 -6.98 -1.07 -2.24
C MET A 276 -8.05 -2.17 -2.28
N MET A 277 -8.18 -2.99 -1.23
CA MET A 277 -9.25 -3.99 -1.13
C MET A 277 -10.64 -3.36 -1.15
N LYS A 278 -10.82 -2.25 -0.41
CA LYS A 278 -12.11 -1.55 -0.35
C LYS A 278 -12.44 -0.80 -1.64
N GLU A 279 -11.47 -0.12 -2.24
CA GLU A 279 -11.66 0.60 -3.50
C GLU A 279 -11.86 -0.38 -4.68
N ALA A 280 -11.20 -1.54 -4.69
CA ALA A 280 -11.49 -2.60 -5.65
C ALA A 280 -12.92 -3.14 -5.49
N LYS A 281 -13.37 -3.37 -4.24
CA LYS A 281 -14.74 -3.80 -3.97
C LYS A 281 -15.78 -2.78 -4.44
N LEU A 282 -15.51 -1.49 -4.26
CA LEU A 282 -16.35 -0.41 -4.76
C LEU A 282 -16.45 -0.41 -6.29
N ALA A 283 -15.32 -0.61 -6.98
CA ALA A 283 -15.30 -0.70 -8.44
C ALA A 283 -16.17 -1.88 -8.94
N ILE A 284 -16.19 -3.01 -8.23
CA ILE A 284 -17.08 -4.15 -8.52
C ILE A 284 -18.55 -3.76 -8.31
N ASN A 285 -18.89 -3.18 -7.15
CA ASN A 285 -20.26 -2.81 -6.83
C ASN A 285 -20.87 -1.83 -7.86
N ARG A 286 -20.03 -0.94 -8.41
CA ARG A 286 -20.42 0.02 -9.45
C ARG A 286 -20.30 -0.49 -10.89
N GLY A 287 -19.93 -1.76 -11.08
CA GLY A 287 -19.82 -2.38 -12.40
C GLY A 287 -18.63 -1.91 -13.24
N TYR A 288 -17.65 -1.22 -12.64
CA TYR A 288 -16.43 -0.78 -13.33
C TYR A 288 -15.37 -1.88 -13.44
N LEU A 289 -15.40 -2.85 -12.52
CA LEU A 289 -14.49 -4.00 -12.48
C LEU A 289 -15.29 -5.30 -12.61
N ASN A 290 -15.09 -6.03 -13.70
CA ASN A 290 -15.73 -7.33 -13.92
C ASN A 290 -14.94 -8.48 -13.26
N ASP A 291 -15.12 -8.62 -11.95
CA ASP A 291 -14.39 -9.60 -11.14
C ASP A 291 -14.73 -11.07 -11.48
N SER A 292 -15.87 -11.33 -12.10
CA SER A 292 -16.31 -12.69 -12.46
C SER A 292 -15.37 -13.39 -13.44
N SER A 293 -14.60 -12.63 -14.23
CA SER A 293 -13.62 -13.17 -15.18
C SER A 293 -12.18 -13.00 -14.70
N SER A 294 -11.84 -11.87 -14.09
CA SER A 294 -10.45 -11.53 -13.75
C SER A 294 -10.04 -11.92 -12.32
N ASN A 295 -10.98 -12.25 -11.43
CA ASN A 295 -10.74 -12.65 -10.03
C ASN A 295 -9.79 -11.69 -9.28
N VAL A 296 -9.85 -10.40 -9.58
CA VAL A 296 -8.95 -9.36 -9.07
C VAL A 296 -8.98 -9.30 -7.56
N LEU A 297 -10.17 -9.28 -6.95
CA LEU A 297 -10.29 -9.14 -5.50
C LEU A 297 -9.67 -10.35 -4.78
N HIS A 298 -9.88 -11.55 -5.31
CA HIS A 298 -9.31 -12.78 -4.77
C HIS A 298 -7.79 -12.83 -4.96
N ARG A 299 -7.26 -12.48 -6.14
CA ARG A 299 -5.81 -12.43 -6.40
C ARG A 299 -5.11 -11.40 -5.53
N LEU A 300 -5.66 -10.18 -5.44
CA LEU A 300 -5.14 -9.13 -4.58
C LEU A 300 -5.17 -9.57 -3.12
N GLY A 301 -6.29 -10.07 -2.62
CA GLY A 301 -6.42 -10.55 -1.24
C GLY A 301 -5.40 -11.64 -0.90
N ARG A 302 -5.24 -12.64 -1.77
CA ARG A 302 -4.22 -13.69 -1.59
C ARG A 302 -2.81 -13.16 -1.58
N LEU A 303 -2.48 -12.23 -2.48
CA LEU A 303 -1.16 -11.60 -2.52
C LEU A 303 -0.87 -10.83 -1.23
N LEU A 304 -1.80 -9.96 -0.80
CA LEU A 304 -1.64 -9.18 0.43
C LEU A 304 -1.50 -10.08 1.66
N GLN A 305 -2.32 -11.12 1.78
CA GLN A 305 -2.23 -12.10 2.87
C GLN A 305 -0.90 -12.87 2.85
N SER A 306 -0.39 -13.24 1.67
CA SER A 306 0.91 -13.90 1.54
C SER A 306 2.09 -13.00 1.94
N LEU A 307 1.87 -11.69 1.96
CA LEU A 307 2.79 -10.67 2.44
C LEU A 307 2.54 -10.29 3.90
N GLU A 308 1.68 -11.01 4.62
CA GLU A 308 1.30 -10.74 6.02
C GLU A 308 0.69 -9.34 6.23
N LEU A 309 0.09 -8.76 5.18
CA LEU A 309 -0.58 -7.47 5.24
C LEU A 309 -2.02 -7.61 5.73
N PRO A 310 -2.54 -6.61 6.48
CA PRO A 310 -3.95 -6.55 6.80
C PRO A 310 -4.78 -6.29 5.54
N VAL A 311 -5.92 -6.98 5.43
CA VAL A 311 -6.87 -6.81 4.32
C VAL A 311 -8.23 -6.28 4.79
N ASP A 312 -8.46 -6.25 6.10
CA ASP A 312 -9.69 -5.80 6.73
C ASP A 312 -9.47 -4.51 7.51
N ILE A 313 -10.53 -3.71 7.62
CA ILE A 313 -10.53 -2.51 8.45
C ILE A 313 -10.36 -2.92 9.91
N PRO A 314 -9.46 -2.28 10.68
CA PRO A 314 -9.30 -2.57 12.10
C PRO A 314 -10.61 -2.38 12.86
N ALA A 315 -11.01 -3.38 13.65
CA ALA A 315 -12.31 -3.43 14.31
C ALA A 315 -12.63 -2.23 15.22
N GLN A 316 -11.60 -1.53 15.72
CA GLN A 316 -11.76 -0.34 16.54
C GLN A 316 -12.15 0.92 15.76
N LEU A 317 -12.09 0.91 14.43
CA LEU A 317 -12.44 2.07 13.60
C LEU A 317 -13.92 2.04 13.25
N SER A 318 -14.65 3.12 13.55
CA SER A 318 -16.04 3.23 13.15
C SER A 318 -16.16 3.69 11.69
N VAL A 319 -17.21 3.21 11.00
CA VAL A 319 -17.53 3.68 9.63
C VAL A 319 -17.73 5.19 9.60
N ARG A 320 -18.33 5.76 10.65
CA ARG A 320 -18.53 7.20 10.78
C ARG A 320 -17.21 7.97 10.77
N ASP A 321 -16.25 7.58 11.61
CA ASP A 321 -14.95 8.27 11.68
C ASP A 321 -14.21 8.18 10.35
N LEU A 322 -14.31 7.03 9.67
CA LEU A 322 -13.74 6.84 8.34
C LEU A 322 -14.38 7.77 7.31
N LEU A 323 -15.71 7.88 7.26
CA LEU A 323 -16.41 8.80 6.36
C LEU A 323 -16.03 10.26 6.60
N GLU A 324 -15.93 10.67 7.87
CA GLU A 324 -15.50 12.02 8.25
C GLU A 324 -14.08 12.30 7.74
N LYS A 325 -13.15 11.34 7.87
CA LYS A 325 -11.77 11.46 7.37
C LYS A 325 -11.68 11.41 5.85
N ILE A 326 -12.46 10.57 5.17
CA ILE A 326 -12.51 10.56 3.70
C ILE A 326 -13.09 11.90 3.20
N GLY A 327 -14.03 12.50 3.93
CA GLY A 327 -14.65 13.78 3.57
C GLY A 327 -13.69 14.97 3.50
N ILE A 328 -12.56 14.93 4.19
CA ILE A 328 -11.54 15.98 4.20
C ILE A 328 -10.34 15.70 3.26
N ASP A 329 -10.42 14.65 2.45
CA ASP A 329 -9.38 14.31 1.47
C ASP A 329 -9.20 15.46 0.43
N LYS A 330 -7.94 15.81 0.14
CA LYS A 330 -7.54 16.87 -0.80
C LYS A 330 -8.07 16.65 -2.23
N LYS A 331 -8.41 15.40 -2.59
CA LYS A 331 -8.98 15.04 -3.91
C LYS A 331 -10.45 15.41 -4.06
N ASN A 332 -11.16 15.67 -2.96
CA ASN A 332 -12.60 15.92 -2.99
C ASN A 332 -12.89 17.22 -3.76
N LYS A 333 -13.88 17.15 -4.66
CA LYS A 333 -14.29 18.27 -5.53
C LYS A 333 -15.74 18.59 -5.26
N ASN A 334 -16.06 19.88 -5.09
CA ASN A 334 -17.44 20.36 -4.87
C ASN A 334 -18.16 19.64 -3.71
N GLY A 335 -17.44 19.31 -2.63
CA GLY A 335 -17.97 18.57 -1.49
C GLY A 335 -18.24 17.07 -1.74
N GLN A 336 -17.92 16.57 -2.94
CA GLN A 336 -18.07 15.16 -3.29
C GLN A 336 -16.75 14.41 -3.15
N LYS A 337 -16.83 13.20 -2.58
CA LYS A 337 -15.69 12.32 -2.37
C LYS A 337 -15.22 11.74 -3.70
N GLN A 338 -13.93 11.81 -3.98
CA GLN A 338 -13.36 11.37 -5.25
C GLN A 338 -12.44 10.16 -5.04
N LEU A 339 -12.77 9.03 -5.67
CA LEU A 339 -12.02 7.78 -5.57
C LEU A 339 -11.58 7.29 -6.95
N VAL A 340 -10.50 6.51 -6.99
CA VAL A 340 -10.00 5.86 -8.22
C VAL A 340 -10.73 4.53 -8.38
N MET A 341 -11.16 4.21 -9.59
CA MET A 341 -11.85 2.95 -9.90
C MET A 341 -10.95 2.08 -10.78
N LEU A 342 -10.69 0.86 -10.35
CA LEU A 342 -10.05 -0.14 -11.21
C LEU A 342 -10.99 -0.56 -12.34
N ALA A 343 -10.41 -0.83 -13.51
CA ALA A 343 -11.11 -1.44 -14.64
C ALA A 343 -10.76 -2.93 -14.74
N ASP A 344 -9.48 -3.24 -14.61
CA ASP A 344 -8.92 -4.59 -14.47
C ASP A 344 -7.52 -4.49 -13.85
N ILE A 345 -6.84 -5.60 -13.56
CA ILE A 345 -5.42 -5.56 -13.19
C ILE A 345 -4.62 -4.93 -14.34
N GLY A 346 -3.88 -3.88 -14.03
CA GLY A 346 -3.09 -3.12 -14.99
C GLY A 346 -3.82 -1.93 -15.60
N SER A 347 -5.07 -1.65 -15.20
CA SER A 347 -5.81 -0.51 -15.75
C SER A 347 -6.86 0.09 -14.80
N THR A 348 -7.02 1.40 -14.89
CA THR A 348 -8.08 2.17 -14.18
C THR A 348 -9.08 2.74 -15.17
N GLN A 349 -10.28 3.05 -14.67
CA GLN A 349 -11.26 3.82 -15.42
C GLN A 349 -10.77 5.27 -15.62
N SER A 350 -10.83 5.78 -16.85
CA SER A 350 -10.28 7.10 -17.22
C SER A 350 -11.32 8.20 -17.37
N LYS A 351 -12.60 7.88 -17.60
CA LYS A 351 -13.68 8.86 -17.85
C LYS A 351 -14.67 8.92 -16.68
N PRO A 352 -15.06 10.12 -16.18
CA PRO A 352 -14.87 11.43 -16.83
C PRO A 352 -13.55 12.15 -16.50
N GLY A 353 -12.70 11.63 -15.62
CA GLY A 353 -11.43 12.29 -15.27
C GLY A 353 -10.57 11.55 -14.26
N TYR A 354 -10.40 10.23 -14.44
CA TYR A 354 -9.61 9.31 -13.61
C TYR A 354 -10.04 9.13 -12.14
N THR A 355 -10.89 10.02 -11.62
CA THR A 355 -11.58 9.88 -10.34
C THR A 355 -13.09 9.94 -10.51
N PHE A 356 -13.81 9.32 -9.59
CA PHE A 356 -15.25 9.16 -9.62
C PHE A 356 -15.85 9.69 -8.33
N SER A 357 -16.94 10.44 -8.47
CA SER A 357 -17.75 10.88 -7.33
C SER A 357 -18.40 9.68 -6.65
N VAL A 358 -18.23 9.55 -5.34
CA VAL A 358 -18.79 8.48 -4.51
C VAL A 358 -19.64 9.10 -3.41
N ASP A 359 -20.85 8.59 -3.23
CA ASP A 359 -21.73 8.99 -2.13
C ASP A 359 -21.44 8.19 -0.86
N ASP A 360 -22.03 8.62 0.26
CA ASP A 360 -21.80 7.98 1.55
C ASP A 360 -22.44 6.58 1.62
N GLY A 361 -23.50 6.29 0.86
CA GLY A 361 -24.15 4.98 0.85
C GLY A 361 -23.21 3.91 0.30
N ASP A 362 -22.59 4.18 -0.85
CA ASP A 362 -21.59 3.31 -1.46
C ASP A 362 -20.38 3.07 -0.53
N LEU A 363 -19.94 4.10 0.19
CA LEU A 363 -18.85 3.98 1.15
C LEU A 363 -19.28 3.18 2.39
N ILE A 364 -20.48 3.39 2.91
CA ILE A 364 -21.01 2.62 4.03
C ILE A 364 -21.04 1.13 3.67
N ASP A 365 -21.45 0.78 2.46
CA ASP A 365 -21.56 -0.61 2.02
C ASP A 365 -20.22 -1.35 2.00
N ILE A 366 -19.14 -0.69 1.56
CA ILE A 366 -17.80 -1.31 1.49
C ILE A 366 -17.03 -1.22 2.82
N LEU A 367 -17.30 -0.21 3.64
CA LEU A 367 -16.64 0.02 4.93
C LEU A 367 -17.29 -0.80 6.06
N SER A 368 -18.57 -1.15 5.93
CA SER A 368 -19.27 -1.95 6.93
C SER A 368 -18.76 -3.39 6.99
N PRO A 369 -18.58 -3.97 8.19
CA PRO A 369 -18.11 -5.35 8.35
C PRO A 369 -19.15 -6.40 7.89
N CYS A 370 -20.43 -6.03 7.75
CA CYS A 370 -21.50 -6.85 7.21
C CYS A 370 -22.41 -6.00 6.31
N ALA A 371 -22.83 -6.54 5.15
CA ALA A 371 -23.82 -5.90 4.30
C ALA A 371 -25.16 -5.80 5.03
N SER A 372 -25.72 -4.60 5.10
CA SER A 372 -27.08 -4.36 5.59
C SER A 372 -28.03 -4.56 4.42
N PHE A 373 -28.74 -5.70 4.36
CA PHE A 373 -29.80 -5.85 3.37
C PHE A 373 -30.97 -4.96 3.76
N VAL A 374 -31.14 -3.83 3.06
CA VAL A 374 -32.40 -3.10 3.06
C VAL A 374 -33.35 -3.89 2.17
N HIS A 375 -34.31 -4.57 2.79
CA HIS A 375 -35.41 -5.20 2.05
C HIS A 375 -36.32 -4.09 1.54
N ASP A 376 -36.13 -3.67 0.29
CA ASP A 376 -37.08 -2.79 -0.37
C ASP A 376 -38.27 -3.62 -0.87
N SER A 377 -39.43 -3.46 -0.24
CA SER A 377 -40.65 -4.23 -0.53
C SER A 377 -41.37 -3.75 -1.78
N ALA A 378 -40.63 -3.31 -2.80
CA ALA A 378 -41.20 -2.79 -4.05
C ALA A 378 -40.23 -2.90 -5.24
N ALA A 379 -39.77 -4.10 -5.58
CA ALA A 379 -39.16 -4.35 -6.90
C ALA A 379 -39.63 -5.69 -7.48
N LYS A 380 -40.60 -5.61 -8.41
CA LYS A 380 -40.83 -6.70 -9.38
C LYS A 380 -39.85 -6.48 -10.54
N SER A 381 -38.70 -7.15 -10.50
CA SER A 381 -37.88 -7.34 -11.70
C SER A 381 -37.73 -8.83 -11.97
N THR A 382 -38.10 -9.23 -13.18
CA THR A 382 -37.82 -10.55 -13.74
C THR A 382 -36.41 -10.52 -14.28
N SER A 383 -35.47 -11.21 -13.64
CA SER A 383 -34.18 -11.55 -14.24
C SER A 383 -34.23 -13.00 -14.71
N ASP A 384 -34.01 -13.19 -16.01
CA ASP A 384 -33.83 -14.49 -16.63
C ASP A 384 -32.48 -15.08 -16.17
N ALA A 385 -32.55 -16.18 -15.41
CA ALA A 385 -31.39 -17.00 -15.13
C ALA A 385 -31.17 -17.94 -16.32
N SER A 386 -30.05 -17.79 -17.03
CA SER A 386 -29.59 -18.73 -18.04
C SER A 386 -29.27 -20.08 -17.39
N ASN A 387 -29.98 -21.11 -17.80
CA ASN A 387 -29.65 -22.51 -17.52
C ASN A 387 -28.68 -22.99 -18.59
N ASP A 388 -27.41 -23.18 -18.24
CA ASP A 388 -26.51 -24.09 -18.97
C ASP A 388 -25.61 -24.79 -17.93
N ASN A 389 -25.86 -26.07 -17.69
CA ASN A 389 -25.02 -26.95 -16.89
C ASN A 389 -24.90 -28.30 -17.63
N GLU A 390 -23.72 -28.59 -18.17
CA GLU A 390 -23.25 -29.96 -18.41
C GLU A 390 -22.29 -30.35 -17.27
N PRO A 391 -22.34 -31.60 -16.74
CA PRO A 391 -21.45 -32.03 -15.67
C PRO A 391 -20.20 -32.70 -16.26
N SER A 392 -19.01 -32.11 -16.03
CA SER A 392 -17.76 -32.85 -16.10
C SER A 392 -17.21 -33.08 -14.69
N ASN A 393 -17.26 -34.35 -14.26
CA ASN A 393 -16.65 -34.85 -13.04
C ASN A 393 -15.16 -35.09 -13.29
N GLU A 394 -14.26 -34.31 -12.66
CA GLU A 394 -12.91 -34.77 -12.32
C GLU A 394 -12.40 -34.00 -11.09
N VAL A 395 -12.48 -34.64 -9.92
CA VAL A 395 -11.86 -34.17 -8.68
C VAL A 395 -10.41 -34.68 -8.66
N ARG A 396 -9.43 -33.80 -8.83
CA ARG A 396 -8.02 -34.08 -8.52
C ARG A 396 -7.75 -33.81 -7.05
N ILE A 397 -7.52 -34.89 -6.28
CA ILE A 397 -7.08 -34.84 -4.89
C ILE A 397 -5.56 -34.71 -4.86
N PHE A 398 -5.02 -33.61 -4.33
CA PHE A 398 -3.65 -33.55 -3.85
C PHE A 398 -3.64 -33.78 -2.34
N GLY A 399 -3.11 -34.92 -1.91
CA GLY A 399 -2.85 -35.20 -0.50
C GLY A 399 -1.47 -34.67 -0.11
N SER A 400 -1.40 -33.92 0.98
CA SER A 400 -0.19 -33.74 1.77
C SER A 400 -0.48 -34.10 3.22
N THR A 401 0.03 -35.25 3.65
CA THR A 401 0.19 -35.63 5.05
C THR A 401 1.22 -34.71 5.70
N VAL A 402 0.89 -34.09 6.84
CA VAL A 402 1.62 -34.10 8.13
C VAL A 402 0.86 -33.18 9.12
N GLY A 403 0.51 -33.71 10.30
CA GLY A 403 0.16 -32.92 11.48
C GLY A 403 -1.29 -33.05 11.97
N LYS A 404 -1.47 -33.69 13.13
CA LYS A 404 -2.76 -33.75 13.86
C LYS A 404 -3.18 -32.33 14.28
N GLY A 405 -4.23 -31.80 13.67
CA GLY A 405 -4.90 -30.56 14.08
C GLY A 405 -6.26 -30.45 13.40
N ILE A 406 -7.30 -30.13 14.17
CA ILE A 406 -8.68 -30.01 13.69
C ILE A 406 -8.77 -28.85 12.69
N SER A 407 -9.08 -29.16 11.43
CA SER A 407 -9.39 -28.16 10.41
C SER A 407 -10.87 -27.80 10.48
N LYS A 408 -11.20 -26.53 10.77
CA LYS A 408 -12.55 -25.99 10.59
C LYS A 408 -12.77 -25.74 9.09
N ILE A 409 -13.56 -26.59 8.45
CA ILE A 409 -14.11 -26.34 7.12
C ILE A 409 -15.36 -25.49 7.32
N VAL A 410 -15.32 -24.23 6.91
CA VAL A 410 -16.53 -23.41 6.77
C VAL A 410 -17.11 -23.71 5.39
N ALA A 411 -18.17 -24.52 5.35
CA ALA A 411 -18.90 -24.80 4.13
C ALA A 411 -19.65 -23.54 3.68
N LEU A 412 -19.36 -23.09 2.46
CA LEU A 412 -20.20 -22.17 1.71
C LEU A 412 -21.54 -22.86 1.39
N SER A 413 -22.63 -22.22 1.77
CA SER A 413 -24.01 -22.70 1.62
C SER A 413 -24.35 -23.08 0.17
N CYS A 414 -24.58 -24.37 -0.07
CA CYS A 414 -25.37 -24.86 -1.21
C CYS A 414 -26.81 -25.06 -0.75
N LYS A 415 -27.76 -24.39 -1.44
CA LYS A 415 -29.20 -24.52 -1.20
C LYS A 415 -29.66 -25.96 -1.54
N ASN A 416 -30.04 -26.74 -0.52
CA ASN A 416 -30.77 -27.99 -0.72
C ASN A 416 -32.27 -27.71 -0.97
N ARG A 417 -32.76 -28.04 -2.18
CA ARG A 417 -34.19 -28.25 -2.43
C ARG A 417 -34.53 -29.70 -2.03
N TYR A 418 -35.25 -29.90 -0.94
CA TYR A 418 -35.88 -31.19 -0.67
C TYR A 418 -37.21 -31.27 -1.42
N GLY A 419 -37.26 -32.14 -2.44
CA GLY A 419 -38.49 -32.62 -3.03
C GLY A 419 -38.88 -33.96 -2.41
N THR A 420 -40.03 -34.03 -1.75
CA THR A 420 -40.63 -35.28 -1.27
C THR A 420 -41.67 -35.78 -2.28
N LYS A 421 -41.52 -37.02 -2.75
CA LYS A 421 -42.54 -37.77 -3.50
C LYS A 421 -43.62 -38.30 -2.54
N PRO A 422 -44.90 -38.43 -2.93
CA PRO A 422 -45.92 -39.06 -2.10
C PRO A 422 -46.13 -40.54 -2.43
N SER A 423 -46.41 -41.36 -1.42
CA SER A 423 -46.98 -42.71 -1.54
C SER A 423 -48.18 -42.89 -0.60
N LYS A 424 -49.37 -42.98 -1.22
CA LYS A 424 -50.57 -43.81 -0.95
C LYS A 424 -51.17 -44.02 0.48
N ASP A 425 -52.49 -43.73 0.51
CA ASP A 425 -53.64 -44.45 1.11
C ASP A 425 -53.99 -44.38 2.63
N LEU A 426 -54.93 -43.44 2.97
CA LEU A 426 -56.25 -43.51 3.71
C LEU A 426 -56.52 -44.49 4.90
N PRO A 427 -57.57 -44.30 5.78
CA PRO A 427 -58.59 -43.22 5.86
C PRO A 427 -59.02 -42.69 7.27
N SER A 428 -59.82 -41.59 7.22
CA SER A 428 -60.97 -41.20 8.07
C SER A 428 -60.78 -40.57 9.47
N GLY A 429 -61.46 -39.43 9.71
CA GLY A 429 -61.75 -38.90 11.05
C GLY A 429 -61.92 -37.37 11.15
N SER A 430 -63.17 -36.91 11.08
CA SER A 430 -63.75 -35.59 11.36
C SER A 430 -63.18 -34.74 12.52
N GLN A 431 -63.08 -33.41 12.35
CA GLN A 431 -63.88 -32.35 13.04
C GLN A 431 -63.20 -30.96 12.99
N GLU A 432 -64.05 -29.93 12.87
CA GLU A 432 -63.76 -28.50 12.86
C GLU A 432 -63.18 -27.98 14.19
N ASN A 433 -62.33 -26.94 14.15
CA ASN A 433 -62.61 -25.67 14.86
C ASN A 433 -61.58 -24.56 14.56
N ARG A 434 -62.11 -23.34 14.44
CA ARG A 434 -61.40 -22.04 14.39
C ARG A 434 -60.56 -21.81 15.65
N LEU A 435 -59.47 -21.03 15.53
CA LEU A 435 -59.25 -19.78 16.30
C LEU A 435 -57.86 -19.16 16.05
N ASP A 436 -57.89 -17.88 15.70
CA ASP A 436 -57.04 -16.74 16.07
C ASP A 436 -55.51 -16.85 16.22
N VAL A 437 -54.86 -15.96 15.47
CA VAL A 437 -53.47 -15.48 15.63
C VAL A 437 -53.38 -14.57 16.87
N PRO A 438 -52.26 -14.60 17.61
CA PRO A 438 -51.47 -13.36 17.67
C PRO A 438 -49.96 -13.59 17.50
N LYS A 439 -49.37 -12.60 16.82
CA LYS A 439 -47.94 -12.36 16.63
C LYS A 439 -47.16 -12.42 17.97
N LYS A 440 -46.06 -13.16 18.00
CA LYS A 440 -44.91 -12.86 18.86
C LYS A 440 -43.60 -13.02 18.09
N THR A 441 -42.90 -11.90 17.99
CA THR A 441 -41.49 -11.75 17.63
C THR A 441 -40.65 -12.57 18.60
N GLN A 442 -39.79 -13.47 18.11
CA GLN A 442 -38.81 -14.17 18.93
C GLN A 442 -37.40 -13.81 18.48
N VAL A 443 -36.72 -13.03 19.32
CA VAL A 443 -35.28 -12.78 19.27
C VAL A 443 -34.60 -14.02 19.82
N CYS A 444 -33.71 -14.65 19.03
CA CYS A 444 -32.93 -15.79 19.48
C CYS A 444 -31.53 -15.32 19.88
N GLN A 445 -31.30 -15.17 21.18
CA GLN A 445 -29.97 -15.18 21.79
C GLN A 445 -29.72 -16.62 22.28
N GLN A 446 -28.63 -17.25 21.84
CA GLN A 446 -28.14 -18.48 22.47
C GLN A 446 -26.81 -18.19 23.17
N THR A 447 -26.86 -18.23 24.50
CA THR A 447 -25.74 -18.38 25.42
C THR A 447 -25.34 -19.86 25.48
N VAL A 448 -24.03 -20.13 25.48
CA VAL A 448 -23.45 -21.46 25.70
C VAL A 448 -23.04 -21.56 27.16
N SER A 449 -23.53 -22.58 27.88
CA SER A 449 -23.14 -22.90 29.26
C SER A 449 -22.00 -23.91 29.30
N GLU A 450 -20.97 -23.61 30.09
CA GLU A 450 -19.90 -24.51 30.50
C GLU A 450 -20.41 -25.54 31.53
N ASN A 451 -20.03 -26.82 31.35
CA ASN A 451 -19.45 -27.72 32.36
C ASN A 451 -19.75 -29.19 32.08
N ALA A 452 -18.68 -29.99 31.89
CA ALA A 452 -18.46 -31.24 32.60
C ALA A 452 -17.05 -31.78 32.28
N ILE A 453 -16.16 -31.60 33.26
CA ILE A 453 -14.82 -32.19 33.35
C ILE A 453 -14.94 -33.58 33.99
N ASN A 454 -14.29 -34.59 33.40
CA ASN A 454 -13.51 -35.67 34.05
C ASN A 454 -13.52 -36.96 33.21
N ASN A 455 -12.35 -37.38 32.70
CA ASN A 455 -11.67 -38.60 33.15
C ASN A 455 -10.45 -38.98 32.26
N PHE A 456 -9.43 -39.49 32.95
CA PHE A 456 -8.23 -40.20 32.51
C PHE A 456 -7.00 -39.39 32.06
N THR A 457 -6.10 -39.18 33.04
CA THR A 457 -4.67 -38.89 32.89
C THR A 457 -3.82 -40.17 32.94
N ALA A 458 -2.75 -40.12 32.14
CA ALA A 458 -1.39 -40.60 32.38
C ALA A 458 -1.07 -42.11 32.38
N ASN A 459 -0.23 -42.50 31.41
CA ASN A 459 1.04 -43.15 31.73
C ASN A 459 2.10 -42.89 30.64
N PHE A 460 3.35 -42.88 31.09
CA PHE A 460 4.65 -42.87 30.38
C PHE A 460 5.37 -41.54 30.16
N TYR A 461 6.40 -41.35 31.00
CA TYR A 461 7.77 -40.92 30.66
C TYR A 461 8.68 -42.17 30.68
N PRO A 462 9.95 -42.13 30.22
CA PRO A 462 10.72 -41.01 29.68
C PRO A 462 10.76 -40.92 28.15
#